data_AF-F7NUK9-F1
#
_entry.id   AF-F7NUK9-F1
#
_cell.length_a   1.000
_cell.length_b   1.000
_cell.length_c   1.000
_cell.angle_alpha   90.00
_cell.angle_beta   90.00
_cell.angle_gamma   90.00
#
_symmetry.space_group_name_H-M   'P 1'
#
loop_
_entity.id
_entity.type
_entity.pdbx_description
1 polymer ?
#
loop_
_entity_poly.entity_id
_entity_poly.type
_entity_poly.pdbx_seq_one_letter_code
_entity_poly.pdbx_strand_id
1 'polypeptide(L)'
;MYKSLLVSSLLFCGVAQADLLDALKYYEKKDYTKAQAEFASLVPLGNETAAFNLAVMYQEGQGVAVDLAKTQAYLQLAYSLGDKKSERLAKALYDQLPSSEQQRANATFEQLVSSVQINNPALDDEPERPMPEAISRKEPMYPMSAARRGEFGFADARFLIDEKGKVQGVEIINEYPKGTFDTATKNALSTWEYQATGQKHIGRVSLSYTLSGIALHKKRLDKLIKEQKLFDYALAGSPSHQYLLGSLLRLVNDHSHARLEEEPNKPFSPDFSLPAELFQQKYLAPKKLAGFKGHAKVSTDEKGKVTAVLESKPLSKTQVEALLLGQKLHVKAKAGQYSINTGIKNDGQVFIHKVLQVSPFYSSNYWLLTAAKNGHLEAQRLMAARSDEWENYMLQQNDAVIQTWAGVSRILKGEQEQGHVLLDKAIAQQYEVASELKAAL
;
A
#
# COMPACT_ATOMS: atom_id res chain seq x y z
N MET A 1 6.39 7.92 -60.65
CA MET A 1 6.42 8.83 -59.48
C MET A 1 6.03 8.03 -58.24
N TYR A 2 7.01 7.51 -57.50
CA TYR A 2 6.77 6.85 -56.21
C TYR A 2 6.77 7.91 -55.11
N LYS A 3 5.65 8.07 -54.40
CA LYS A 3 5.56 8.88 -53.18
C LYS A 3 6.00 8.02 -52.00
N SER A 4 7.17 8.31 -51.44
CA SER A 4 7.63 7.71 -50.18
C SER A 4 6.75 8.20 -49.02
N LEU A 5 6.14 7.25 -48.30
CA LEU A 5 5.54 7.46 -46.99
C LEU A 5 6.67 7.54 -45.95
N LEU A 6 6.83 8.71 -45.34
CA LEU A 6 7.65 8.93 -44.16
C LEU A 6 6.86 8.43 -42.94
N VAL A 7 7.19 7.23 -42.47
CA VAL A 7 6.75 6.74 -41.16
C VAL A 7 7.63 7.39 -40.11
N SER A 8 7.10 8.40 -39.42
CA SER A 8 7.75 8.99 -38.26
C SER A 8 7.56 8.07 -37.07
N SER A 9 8.59 7.29 -36.75
CA SER A 9 8.67 6.49 -35.52
C SER A 9 9.03 7.42 -34.35
N LEU A 10 8.01 7.95 -33.65
CA LEU A 10 8.21 8.60 -32.35
C LEU A 10 8.61 7.54 -31.33
N LEU A 11 9.92 7.46 -31.06
CA LEU A 11 10.47 6.75 -29.90
C LEU A 11 10.00 7.47 -28.63
N PHE A 12 8.97 6.92 -27.99
CA PHE A 12 8.70 7.21 -26.58
C PHE A 12 9.88 6.67 -25.77
N CYS A 13 10.86 7.52 -25.45
CA CYS A 13 11.73 7.26 -24.31
C CYS A 13 10.85 7.38 -23.06
N GLY A 14 10.30 6.26 -22.61
CA GLY A 14 9.83 6.19 -21.24
C GLY A 14 11.02 6.51 -20.35
N VAL A 15 10.98 7.64 -19.66
CA VAL A 15 11.92 7.90 -18.58
C VAL A 15 11.72 6.74 -17.60
N ALA A 16 12.72 5.86 -17.48
CA ALA A 16 12.68 4.81 -16.49
C ALA A 16 12.48 5.50 -15.13
N GLN A 17 11.43 5.12 -14.42
CA GLN A 17 11.15 5.71 -13.12
C GLN A 17 12.28 5.32 -12.18
N ALA A 18 12.82 6.31 -11.48
CA ALA A 18 13.94 6.11 -10.57
C ALA A 18 13.61 5.03 -9.53
N ASP A 19 14.55 4.12 -9.28
CA ASP A 19 14.39 3.07 -8.28
C ASP A 19 15.68 2.82 -7.48
N LEU A 20 15.51 2.41 -6.22
CA LEU A 20 16.63 2.28 -5.29
C LEU A 20 17.66 1.25 -5.74
N LEU A 21 17.22 0.15 -6.34
CA LEU A 21 18.11 -0.92 -6.76
C LEU A 21 18.99 -0.46 -7.94
N ASP A 22 18.42 0.26 -8.90
CA ASP A 22 19.17 0.80 -10.02
C ASP A 22 20.15 1.91 -9.56
N ALA A 23 19.74 2.77 -8.60
CA ALA A 23 20.63 3.72 -7.95
C ALA A 23 21.87 3.04 -7.34
N LEU A 24 21.65 1.97 -6.58
CA LEU A 24 22.73 1.19 -5.95
C LEU A 24 23.62 0.49 -6.99
N LYS A 25 23.05 -0.05 -8.07
CA LYS A 25 23.83 -0.64 -9.17
C LYS A 25 24.72 0.39 -9.86
N TYR A 26 24.22 1.61 -10.11
CA TYR A 26 25.04 2.68 -10.68
C TYR A 26 26.17 3.07 -9.74
N TYR A 27 25.87 3.19 -8.45
CA TYR A 27 26.85 3.49 -7.42
C TYR A 27 27.96 2.43 -7.35
N GLU A 28 27.60 1.14 -7.33
CA GLU A 28 28.54 0.00 -7.32
C GLU A 28 29.43 -0.01 -8.58
N LYS A 29 28.85 0.32 -9.73
CA LYS A 29 29.57 0.46 -11.01
C LYS A 29 30.38 1.76 -11.12
N LYS A 30 30.36 2.61 -10.07
CA LYS A 30 31.01 3.93 -10.02
C LYS A 30 30.48 4.92 -11.05
N ASP A 31 29.29 4.69 -11.59
CA ASP A 31 28.55 5.68 -12.38
C ASP A 31 27.86 6.66 -11.42
N TYR A 32 28.67 7.43 -10.71
CA TYR A 32 28.21 8.29 -9.61
C TYR A 32 27.27 9.39 -10.10
N THR A 33 27.42 9.86 -11.34
CA THR A 33 26.50 10.85 -11.90
C THR A 33 25.08 10.29 -12.00
N LYS A 34 24.90 9.07 -12.51
CA LYS A 34 23.57 8.44 -12.53
C LYS A 34 23.09 8.09 -11.14
N ALA A 35 23.95 7.51 -10.29
CA ALA A 35 23.57 7.16 -8.92
C ALA A 35 23.05 8.39 -8.15
N GLN A 36 23.72 9.53 -8.28
CA GLN A 36 23.31 10.79 -7.64
C GLN A 36 21.94 11.23 -8.13
N ALA A 37 21.68 11.17 -9.44
CA ALA A 37 20.40 11.56 -10.03
C ALA A 37 19.25 10.65 -9.56
N GLU A 38 19.49 9.34 -9.52
CA GLU A 38 18.53 8.35 -9.03
C GLU A 38 18.23 8.56 -7.53
N PHE A 39 19.25 8.65 -6.67
CA PHE A 39 19.03 8.90 -5.25
C PHE A 39 18.32 10.24 -5.00
N ALA A 40 18.69 11.30 -5.72
CA ALA A 40 18.02 12.60 -5.61
C ALA A 40 16.52 12.51 -5.97
N SER A 41 16.18 11.68 -6.95
CA SER A 41 14.78 11.47 -7.38
C SER A 41 13.95 10.69 -6.35
N LEU A 42 14.59 9.94 -5.45
CA LEU A 42 13.94 9.20 -4.37
C LEU A 42 13.77 10.03 -3.08
N VAL A 43 14.46 11.17 -2.94
CA VAL A 43 14.32 12.05 -1.75
C VAL A 43 12.89 12.59 -1.59
N PRO A 44 12.19 13.07 -2.64
CA PRO A 44 10.78 13.48 -2.53
C PRO A 44 9.85 12.38 -2.00
N LEU A 45 10.20 11.11 -2.19
CA LEU A 45 9.46 9.95 -1.70
C LEU A 45 9.75 9.62 -0.23
N GLY A 46 10.53 10.46 0.45
CA GLY A 46 10.94 10.26 1.83
C GLY A 46 11.92 9.09 2.00
N ASN A 47 12.66 8.71 0.95
CA ASN A 47 13.57 7.56 0.98
C ASN A 47 14.81 7.84 1.84
N GLU A 48 14.85 7.24 3.03
CA GLU A 48 15.94 7.39 3.99
C GLU A 48 17.27 6.82 3.50
N THR A 49 17.22 5.73 2.72
CA THR A 49 18.42 5.10 2.16
C THR A 49 19.04 5.96 1.07
N ALA A 50 18.23 6.61 0.24
CA ALA A 50 18.70 7.54 -0.78
C ALA A 50 19.32 8.80 -0.15
N ALA A 51 18.68 9.37 0.88
CA ALA A 51 19.24 10.49 1.63
C ALA A 51 20.60 10.14 2.25
N PHE A 52 20.72 8.96 2.88
CA PHE A 52 21.99 8.48 3.44
C PHE A 52 23.07 8.32 2.37
N ASN A 53 22.76 7.69 1.23
CA ASN A 53 23.75 7.52 0.16
C ASN A 53 24.19 8.86 -0.45
N LEU A 54 23.29 9.84 -0.58
CA LEU A 54 23.66 11.20 -0.98
C LEU A 54 24.61 11.86 0.03
N ALA A 55 24.41 11.65 1.34
CA ALA A 55 25.36 12.11 2.34
C ALA A 55 26.75 11.50 2.12
N VAL A 56 26.83 10.19 1.90
CA VAL A 56 28.09 9.50 1.61
C VAL A 56 28.76 10.07 0.35
N MET A 57 27.98 10.33 -0.71
CA MET A 57 28.53 10.89 -1.95
C MET A 57 29.14 12.28 -1.75
N TYR A 58 28.50 13.16 -0.98
CA TYR A 58 29.04 14.48 -0.63
C TYR A 58 30.22 14.40 0.35
N GLN A 59 30.26 13.40 1.22
CA GLN A 59 31.37 13.20 2.15
C GLN A 59 32.64 12.77 1.40
N GLU A 60 32.50 11.81 0.50
CA GLU A 60 33.60 11.16 -0.20
C GLU A 60 33.95 11.84 -1.55
N GLY A 61 33.16 12.82 -1.99
CA GLY A 61 33.36 13.50 -3.28
C GLY A 61 33.08 12.59 -4.49
N GLN A 62 32.12 11.68 -4.37
CA GLN A 62 31.80 10.70 -5.41
C GLN A 62 30.81 11.27 -6.42
N GLY A 63 31.31 11.69 -7.59
CA GLY A 63 30.50 12.31 -8.65
C GLY A 63 30.03 13.73 -8.34
N VAL A 64 30.39 14.26 -7.17
CA VAL A 64 30.13 15.62 -6.70
C VAL A 64 31.35 16.14 -5.94
N ALA A 65 31.48 17.45 -5.75
CA ALA A 65 32.52 18.00 -4.89
C ALA A 65 32.23 17.67 -3.42
N VAL A 66 33.29 17.50 -2.61
CA VAL A 66 33.16 17.31 -1.17
C VAL A 66 32.43 18.51 -0.56
N ASP A 67 31.39 18.24 0.23
CA ASP A 67 30.59 19.27 0.89
C ASP A 67 30.08 18.77 2.25
N LEU A 68 30.75 19.17 3.33
CA LEU A 68 30.44 18.68 4.67
C LEU A 68 29.13 19.25 5.24
N ALA A 69 28.72 20.46 4.86
CA ALA A 69 27.41 20.97 5.26
C ALA A 69 26.27 20.21 4.57
N LYS A 70 26.41 19.87 3.29
CA LYS A 70 25.44 19.00 2.60
C LYS A 70 25.44 17.58 3.16
N THR A 71 26.62 17.03 3.44
CA THR A 71 26.75 15.73 4.13
C THR A 71 25.93 15.73 5.42
N GLN A 72 26.13 16.76 6.25
CA GLN A 72 25.41 16.93 7.50
C GLN A 72 23.89 17.04 7.30
N ALA A 73 23.46 17.87 6.34
CA ALA A 73 22.04 18.06 6.04
C ALA A 73 21.37 16.77 5.57
N TYR A 74 22.02 15.99 4.71
CA TYR A 74 21.50 14.70 4.24
C TYR A 74 21.51 13.62 5.33
N LEU A 75 22.49 13.61 6.25
CA LEU A 75 22.46 12.73 7.42
C LEU A 75 21.29 13.07 8.36
N GLN A 76 21.03 14.35 8.61
CA GLN A 76 19.87 14.79 9.37
C GLN A 76 18.57 14.40 8.69
N LEU A 77 18.47 14.55 7.36
CA LEU A 77 17.32 14.13 6.58
C LEU A 77 17.10 12.62 6.65
N ALA A 78 18.15 11.82 6.46
CA ALA A 78 18.07 10.36 6.56
C ALA A 78 17.56 9.93 7.95
N TYR A 79 18.04 10.58 9.01
CA TYR A 79 17.56 10.34 10.37
C TYR A 79 16.08 10.71 10.55
N SER A 80 15.67 11.90 10.10
CA SER A 80 14.26 12.32 10.20
C SER A 80 13.30 11.42 9.41
N LEU A 81 13.79 10.79 8.34
CA LEU A 81 13.04 9.84 7.51
C LEU A 81 13.06 8.40 8.06
N GLY A 82 13.80 8.14 9.14
CA GLY A 82 13.76 6.87 9.87
C GLY A 82 15.08 6.09 9.92
N ASP A 83 16.16 6.53 9.26
CA ASP A 83 17.47 5.89 9.40
C ASP A 83 18.12 6.25 10.75
N LYS A 84 17.82 5.45 11.76
CA LYS A 84 18.35 5.62 13.12
C LYS A 84 19.88 5.59 13.20
N LYS A 85 20.56 5.00 12.21
CA LYS A 85 22.03 4.95 12.18
C LYS A 85 22.63 6.32 11.87
N SER A 86 21.95 7.14 11.07
CA SER A 86 22.38 8.49 10.71
C SER A 86 22.43 9.45 11.88
N GLU A 87 21.67 9.25 12.96
CA GLU A 87 21.66 10.15 14.13
C GLU A 87 23.06 10.37 14.71
N ARG A 88 23.80 9.27 14.95
CA ARG A 88 25.13 9.33 15.55
C ARG A 88 26.14 9.99 14.61
N LEU A 89 26.03 9.72 13.32
CA LEU A 89 26.90 10.29 12.28
C LEU A 89 26.65 11.80 12.13
N ALA A 90 25.38 12.20 12.06
CA ALA A 90 24.96 13.60 11.99
C ALA A 90 25.44 14.38 13.22
N LYS A 91 25.32 13.81 14.42
CA LYS A 91 25.78 14.48 15.64
C LYS A 91 27.30 14.67 15.64
N ALA A 92 28.04 13.60 15.33
CA ALA A 92 29.50 13.61 15.33
C ALA A 92 30.08 14.61 14.31
N LEU A 93 29.48 14.70 13.12
CA LEU A 93 29.91 15.65 12.09
C LEU A 93 29.56 17.09 12.47
N TYR A 94 28.34 17.35 12.97
CA TYR A 94 27.91 18.70 13.35
C TYR A 94 28.83 19.36 14.38
N ASP A 95 29.25 18.61 15.40
CA ASP A 95 30.13 19.09 16.48
C ASP A 95 31.52 19.50 15.97
N GLN A 96 31.94 19.00 14.80
CA GLN A 96 33.24 19.31 14.17
C GLN A 96 33.16 20.46 13.16
N LEU A 97 31.95 20.82 12.71
CA LEU A 97 31.77 21.89 11.72
C LEU A 97 31.98 23.28 12.37
N PRO A 98 32.66 24.21 11.69
CA PRO A 98 32.68 25.60 12.12
C PRO A 98 31.26 26.19 12.07
N SER A 99 30.98 27.21 12.89
CA SER A 99 29.63 27.78 13.03
C SER A 99 29.00 28.24 11.71
N SER A 100 29.79 28.71 10.75
CA SER A 100 29.30 29.08 9.41
C SER A 100 28.78 27.87 8.62
N GLU A 101 29.46 26.73 8.72
CA GLU A 101 29.07 25.48 8.05
C GLU A 101 27.87 24.82 8.75
N GLN A 102 27.77 24.94 10.08
CA GLN A 102 26.58 24.54 10.82
C GLN A 102 25.34 25.30 10.36
N GLN A 103 25.43 26.62 10.18
CA GLN A 103 24.34 27.44 9.65
C GLN A 103 23.96 27.02 8.23
N ARG A 104 24.96 26.77 7.36
CA ARG A 104 24.73 26.28 5.99
C ARG A 104 24.06 24.90 5.97
N ALA A 105 24.48 24.00 6.86
CA ALA A 105 23.89 22.67 7.00
C ALA A 105 22.42 22.76 7.44
N ASN A 106 22.11 23.56 8.46
CA ASN A 106 20.75 23.75 8.94
C ASN A 106 19.84 24.35 7.84
N ALA A 107 20.30 25.38 7.14
CA ALA A 107 19.54 25.97 6.03
C ALA A 107 19.31 24.96 4.89
N THR A 108 20.31 24.14 4.58
CA THR A 108 20.18 23.07 3.56
C THR A 108 19.22 21.99 4.03
N PHE A 109 19.25 21.60 5.30
CA PHE A 109 18.34 20.62 5.88
C PHE A 109 16.89 21.07 5.77
N GLU A 110 16.59 22.34 6.13
CA GLU A 110 15.24 22.91 5.97
C GLU A 110 14.75 22.86 4.51
N GLN A 111 15.64 23.17 3.55
CA GLN A 111 15.32 23.04 2.13
C GLN A 111 15.02 21.58 1.74
N LEU A 112 15.83 20.65 2.21
CA LEU A 112 15.64 19.22 1.93
C LEU A 112 14.34 18.70 2.52
N VAL A 113 14.02 19.04 3.77
CA VAL A 113 12.74 18.69 4.41
C VAL A 113 11.56 19.24 3.60
N SER A 114 11.63 20.48 3.13
CA SER A 114 10.57 21.06 2.29
C SER A 114 10.41 20.38 0.92
N SER A 115 11.44 19.68 0.44
CA SER A 115 11.40 18.94 -0.83
C SER A 115 10.80 17.54 -0.70
N VAL A 116 10.68 17.02 0.54
CA VAL A 116 10.02 15.74 0.81
C VAL A 116 8.52 15.91 0.67
N GLN A 117 7.94 15.22 -0.32
CA GLN A 117 6.51 15.25 -0.60
C GLN A 117 5.74 14.18 0.18
N ILE A 118 6.41 13.06 0.50
CA ILE A 118 5.84 11.94 1.24
C ILE A 118 6.43 11.90 2.65
N ASN A 119 5.70 12.45 3.63
CA ASN A 119 6.24 12.71 4.98
C ASN A 119 5.78 11.70 6.04
N ASN A 120 4.63 11.04 5.86
CA ASN A 120 4.13 10.07 6.83
C ASN A 120 3.34 8.94 6.14
N PRO A 121 3.65 7.67 6.43
CA PRO A 121 3.14 6.57 5.63
C PRO A 121 1.88 5.88 6.16
N ALA A 122 1.21 6.45 7.16
CA ALA A 122 -0.10 5.93 7.52
C ALA A 122 -0.98 6.04 6.28
N LEU A 123 -1.33 4.90 5.68
CA LEU A 123 -2.43 4.84 4.72
C LEU A 123 -3.60 5.49 5.44
N ASP A 124 -4.06 6.65 4.96
CA ASP A 124 -5.23 7.29 5.53
C ASP A 124 -6.34 6.24 5.55
N ASP A 125 -6.99 6.07 6.71
CA ASP A 125 -8.18 5.24 6.77
C ASP A 125 -9.14 5.81 5.73
N GLU A 126 -9.42 5.04 4.67
CA GLU A 126 -10.31 5.47 3.60
C GLU A 126 -11.58 6.02 4.27
N PRO A 127 -12.00 7.27 4.00
CA PRO A 127 -13.30 7.70 4.46
C PRO A 127 -14.30 6.72 3.87
N GLU A 128 -15.05 6.01 4.72
CA GLU A 128 -16.08 5.08 4.28
C GLU A 128 -17.04 5.85 3.36
N ARG A 129 -16.86 5.69 2.05
CA ARG A 129 -17.84 6.18 1.08
C ARG A 129 -18.93 5.12 1.06
N PRO A 130 -20.14 5.41 1.56
CA PRO A 130 -21.19 4.42 1.62
C PRO A 130 -21.48 3.96 0.18
N MET A 131 -21.07 2.73 -0.13
CA MET A 131 -21.39 2.13 -1.41
C MET A 131 -22.91 1.91 -1.46
N PRO A 132 -23.55 2.15 -2.61
CA PRO A 132 -24.93 1.74 -2.82
C PRO A 132 -25.14 0.27 -2.47
N GLU A 133 -26.37 -0.10 -2.08
CA GLU A 133 -26.69 -1.49 -1.80
C GLU A 133 -26.52 -2.35 -3.06
N ALA A 134 -25.89 -3.50 -2.93
CA ALA A 134 -25.68 -4.41 -4.04
C ALA A 134 -26.95 -5.21 -4.34
N ILE A 135 -27.46 -5.12 -5.57
CA ILE A 135 -28.55 -5.96 -6.08
C ILE A 135 -27.99 -7.31 -6.55
N SER A 136 -26.90 -7.27 -7.32
CA SER A 136 -26.24 -8.46 -7.85
C SER A 136 -24.73 -8.29 -7.85
N ARG A 137 -24.02 -9.24 -7.24
CA ARG A 137 -22.56 -9.34 -7.27
C ARG A 137 -22.16 -10.76 -7.65
N LYS A 138 -22.29 -11.06 -8.95
CA LYS A 138 -21.91 -12.36 -9.49
C LYS A 138 -20.41 -12.58 -9.25
N GLU A 139 -20.09 -13.72 -8.63
CA GLU A 139 -18.69 -14.09 -8.40
C GLU A 139 -17.95 -14.33 -9.73
N PRO A 140 -16.66 -13.97 -9.80
CA PRO A 140 -15.87 -14.23 -11.00
C PRO A 140 -15.68 -15.73 -11.22
N MET A 141 -15.71 -16.13 -12.49
CA MET A 141 -15.32 -17.48 -12.85
C MET A 141 -13.82 -17.66 -12.64
N TYR A 142 -13.45 -18.68 -11.89
CA TYR A 142 -12.04 -19.03 -11.69
C TYR A 142 -11.40 -19.40 -13.06
N PRO A 143 -10.30 -18.75 -13.48
CA PRO A 143 -9.65 -19.07 -14.75
C PRO A 143 -9.18 -20.52 -14.81
N MET A 144 -9.64 -21.29 -15.81
CA MET A 144 -9.33 -22.72 -15.92
C MET A 144 -7.83 -23.00 -16.07
N SER A 145 -7.08 -22.10 -16.72
CA SER A 145 -5.63 -22.19 -16.85
C SER A 145 -4.92 -22.07 -15.49
N ALA A 146 -5.32 -21.10 -14.68
CA ALA A 146 -4.84 -20.90 -13.32
C ALA A 146 -5.20 -22.11 -12.44
N ALA A 147 -6.42 -22.64 -12.58
CA ALA A 147 -6.88 -23.79 -11.79
C ALA A 147 -6.04 -25.05 -12.06
N ARG A 148 -5.73 -25.32 -13.34
CA ARG A 148 -4.87 -26.44 -13.74
C ARG A 148 -3.46 -26.34 -13.18
N ARG A 149 -2.93 -25.13 -13.02
CA ARG A 149 -1.61 -24.87 -12.41
C ARG A 149 -1.66 -24.77 -10.89
N GLY A 150 -2.85 -24.80 -10.29
CA GLY A 150 -3.04 -24.59 -8.86
C GLY A 150 -2.57 -23.20 -8.41
N GLU A 151 -2.68 -22.21 -9.29
CA GLU A 151 -2.41 -20.82 -8.93
C GLU A 151 -3.42 -20.34 -7.89
N PHE A 152 -3.10 -19.25 -7.24
CA PHE A 152 -3.96 -18.60 -6.27
C PHE A 152 -3.53 -17.16 -6.15
N GLY A 153 -4.42 -16.32 -5.66
CA GLY A 153 -4.07 -14.95 -5.35
C GLY A 153 -5.30 -14.07 -5.33
N PHE A 154 -5.19 -12.87 -5.87
CA PHE A 154 -6.24 -11.88 -5.79
C PHE A 154 -6.16 -10.88 -6.95
N ALA A 155 -7.26 -10.15 -7.12
CA ALA A 155 -7.29 -8.93 -7.91
C ALA A 155 -8.08 -7.86 -7.16
N ASP A 156 -7.47 -6.71 -6.99
CA ASP A 156 -8.09 -5.49 -6.50
C ASP A 156 -8.52 -4.65 -7.68
N ALA A 157 -9.76 -4.19 -7.64
CA ALA A 157 -10.32 -3.36 -8.68
C ALA A 157 -10.99 -2.12 -8.10
N ARG A 158 -10.94 -1.04 -8.88
CA ARG A 158 -11.82 0.13 -8.74
C ARG A 158 -12.66 0.30 -9.99
N PHE A 159 -13.82 0.91 -9.82
CA PHE A 159 -14.79 1.06 -10.88
C PHE A 159 -15.74 2.24 -10.58
N LEU A 160 -16.38 2.77 -11.62
CA LEU A 160 -17.46 3.74 -11.48
C LEU A 160 -18.80 2.99 -11.38
N ILE A 161 -19.67 3.42 -10.48
CA ILE A 161 -21.08 3.03 -10.44
C ILE A 161 -21.87 4.24 -10.92
N ASP A 162 -22.63 4.10 -11.98
CA ASP A 162 -23.46 5.19 -12.52
C ASP A 162 -24.72 5.45 -11.69
N GLU A 163 -25.49 6.47 -12.07
CA GLU A 163 -26.72 6.90 -11.38
C GLU A 163 -27.79 5.79 -11.31
N LYS A 164 -27.74 4.84 -12.25
CA LYS A 164 -28.65 3.69 -12.37
C LYS A 164 -28.11 2.45 -11.65
N GLY A 165 -26.94 2.53 -11.03
CA GLY A 165 -26.31 1.43 -10.30
C GLY A 165 -25.55 0.45 -11.18
N LYS A 166 -25.20 0.81 -12.43
CA LYS A 166 -24.39 -0.03 -13.32
C LYS A 166 -22.91 0.26 -13.17
N VAL A 167 -22.08 -0.78 -13.28
CA VAL A 167 -20.62 -0.67 -13.21
C VAL A 167 -20.02 -0.29 -14.57
N GLN A 168 -19.09 0.68 -14.56
CA GLN A 168 -18.36 1.16 -15.73
C GLN A 168 -16.87 1.37 -15.39
N GLY A 169 -15.98 1.29 -16.39
CA GLY A 169 -14.55 1.60 -16.27
C GLY A 169 -13.84 0.81 -15.18
N VAL A 170 -13.84 -0.52 -15.28
CA VAL A 170 -13.18 -1.39 -14.29
C VAL A 170 -11.66 -1.37 -14.48
N GLU A 171 -10.95 -0.87 -13.47
CA GLU A 171 -9.49 -0.80 -13.43
C GLU A 171 -8.91 -1.72 -12.35
N ILE A 172 -7.91 -2.53 -12.71
CA ILE A 172 -7.15 -3.36 -11.77
C ILE A 172 -6.06 -2.52 -11.13
N ILE A 173 -6.07 -2.40 -9.80
CA ILE A 173 -5.11 -1.57 -9.05
C ILE A 173 -3.93 -2.40 -8.56
N ASN A 174 -4.19 -3.63 -8.15
CA ASN A 174 -3.20 -4.57 -7.64
C ASN A 174 -3.69 -5.98 -7.91
N GLU A 175 -2.79 -6.87 -8.30
CA GLU A 175 -3.13 -8.27 -8.51
C GLU A 175 -1.92 -9.16 -8.25
N TYR A 176 -2.22 -10.40 -7.88
CA TYR A 176 -1.24 -11.46 -7.84
C TYR A 176 -1.89 -12.78 -8.26
N PRO A 177 -1.24 -13.56 -9.14
CA PRO A 177 -0.12 -13.18 -10.00
C PRO A 177 -0.58 -12.18 -11.09
N LYS A 178 0.33 -11.33 -11.57
CA LYS A 178 0.05 -10.34 -12.61
C LYS A 178 -0.50 -11.01 -13.89
N GLY A 179 -1.56 -10.48 -14.47
CA GLY A 179 -2.20 -10.96 -15.70
C GLY A 179 -2.92 -12.31 -15.57
N THR A 180 -3.20 -12.77 -14.35
CA THR A 180 -3.82 -14.09 -14.13
C THR A 180 -5.31 -13.99 -13.88
N PHE A 181 -5.75 -12.98 -13.12
CA PHE A 181 -7.13 -12.85 -12.65
C PHE A 181 -7.82 -11.57 -13.13
N ASP A 182 -7.10 -10.70 -13.83
CA ASP A 182 -7.58 -9.42 -14.37
C ASP A 182 -8.85 -9.56 -15.23
N THR A 183 -8.84 -10.47 -16.21
CA THR A 183 -9.92 -10.64 -17.19
C THR A 183 -11.17 -11.20 -16.52
N ALA A 184 -11.01 -12.22 -15.66
CA ALA A 184 -12.10 -12.80 -14.90
C ALA A 184 -12.74 -11.77 -13.95
N THR A 185 -11.90 -10.94 -13.32
CA THR A 185 -12.32 -9.85 -12.44
C THR A 185 -13.13 -8.82 -13.24
N LYS A 186 -12.56 -8.26 -14.31
CA LYS A 186 -13.23 -7.25 -15.16
C LYS A 186 -14.58 -7.76 -15.68
N ASN A 187 -14.64 -9.00 -16.17
CA ASN A 187 -15.87 -9.61 -16.68
C ASN A 187 -16.93 -9.82 -15.59
N ALA A 188 -16.54 -10.10 -14.36
CA ALA A 188 -17.48 -10.24 -13.26
C ALA A 188 -18.03 -8.89 -12.83
N LEU A 189 -17.14 -7.92 -12.58
CA LEU A 189 -17.50 -6.60 -12.10
C LEU A 189 -18.41 -5.84 -13.09
N SER A 190 -18.18 -5.98 -14.40
CA SER A 190 -19.04 -5.35 -15.42
C SER A 190 -20.48 -5.86 -15.41
N THR A 191 -20.75 -7.00 -14.76
CA THR A 191 -22.10 -7.56 -14.59
C THR A 191 -22.75 -7.21 -13.24
N TRP A 192 -22.02 -6.51 -12.37
CA TRP A 192 -22.55 -6.14 -11.05
C TRP A 192 -23.59 -5.03 -11.17
N GLU A 193 -24.57 -5.11 -10.29
CA GLU A 193 -25.67 -4.17 -10.22
C GLU A 193 -25.89 -3.72 -8.78
N TYR A 194 -26.13 -2.44 -8.65
CA TYR A 194 -26.35 -1.74 -7.39
C TYR A 194 -27.68 -0.99 -7.41
N GLN A 195 -28.18 -0.64 -6.24
CA GLN A 195 -29.35 0.20 -6.11
C GLN A 195 -29.08 1.56 -6.77
N ALA A 196 -30.00 2.00 -7.63
CA ALA A 196 -29.95 3.31 -8.22
C ALA A 196 -30.09 4.37 -7.13
N THR A 197 -29.11 5.25 -7.01
CA THR A 197 -29.12 6.35 -6.04
C THR A 197 -29.35 7.72 -6.69
N GLY A 198 -29.36 7.77 -8.04
CA GLY A 198 -29.36 9.02 -8.79
C GLY A 198 -28.01 9.77 -8.73
N GLN A 199 -27.00 9.20 -8.07
CA GLN A 199 -25.67 9.74 -7.95
C GLN A 199 -24.64 8.69 -8.41
N LYS A 200 -23.51 9.18 -8.92
CA LYS A 200 -22.38 8.33 -9.29
C LYS A 200 -21.51 8.04 -8.08
N HIS A 201 -20.90 6.86 -8.03
CA HIS A 201 -20.03 6.42 -6.93
C HIS A 201 -18.75 5.78 -7.46
N ILE A 202 -17.64 5.91 -6.73
CA ILE A 202 -16.43 5.11 -6.99
C ILE A 202 -16.49 3.88 -6.10
N GLY A 203 -16.60 2.71 -6.72
CA GLY A 203 -16.55 1.41 -6.05
C GLY A 203 -15.13 0.86 -6.00
N ARG A 204 -14.83 0.10 -4.94
CA ARG A 204 -13.59 -0.66 -4.78
C ARG A 204 -13.88 -2.04 -4.24
N VAL A 205 -13.13 -3.03 -4.71
CA VAL A 205 -13.26 -4.40 -4.21
C VAL A 205 -11.93 -5.16 -4.32
N SER A 206 -11.73 -6.07 -3.38
CA SER A 206 -10.72 -7.12 -3.48
C SER A 206 -11.41 -8.46 -3.71
N LEU A 207 -11.00 -9.20 -4.74
CA LEU A 207 -11.50 -10.54 -5.03
C LEU A 207 -10.36 -11.56 -4.86
N SER A 208 -10.52 -12.48 -3.91
CA SER A 208 -9.58 -13.57 -3.66
C SER A 208 -9.91 -14.78 -4.52
N TYR A 209 -8.92 -15.29 -5.25
CA TYR A 209 -8.99 -16.48 -6.08
C TYR A 209 -8.27 -17.63 -5.39
N THR A 210 -9.03 -18.46 -4.67
CA THR A 210 -8.51 -19.64 -3.97
C THR A 210 -9.37 -20.86 -4.28
N LEU A 211 -8.74 -22.00 -4.60
CA LEU A 211 -9.43 -23.28 -4.83
C LEU A 211 -9.47 -24.16 -3.58
N SER A 212 -8.74 -23.78 -2.54
CA SER A 212 -8.63 -24.45 -1.24
C SER A 212 -8.28 -23.40 -0.18
N GLY A 213 -8.68 -23.57 1.08
CA GLY A 213 -8.40 -22.57 2.13
C GLY A 213 -6.90 -22.32 2.33
N ILE A 214 -6.52 -21.16 2.90
CA ILE A 214 -5.12 -20.70 2.95
C ILE A 214 -4.14 -21.65 3.67
N ALA A 215 -4.63 -22.52 4.56
CA ALA A 215 -3.81 -23.56 5.19
C ALA A 215 -3.13 -24.49 4.17
N LEU A 216 -3.78 -24.77 3.03
CA LEU A 216 -3.20 -25.57 1.94
C LEU A 216 -2.11 -24.80 1.17
N HIS A 217 -2.19 -23.47 1.20
CA HIS A 217 -1.29 -22.56 0.49
C HIS A 217 -0.02 -22.24 1.27
N LYS A 218 0.06 -22.51 2.58
CA LYS A 218 1.28 -22.27 3.39
C LYS A 218 2.52 -22.89 2.75
N LYS A 219 2.48 -24.18 2.41
CA LYS A 219 3.64 -24.88 1.81
C LYS A 219 4.07 -24.25 0.48
N ARG A 220 3.11 -23.82 -0.35
CA ARG A 220 3.40 -23.18 -1.63
C ARG A 220 3.97 -21.78 -1.43
N LEU A 221 3.44 -21.05 -0.45
CA LEU A 221 3.92 -19.72 -0.10
C LEU A 221 5.32 -19.77 0.50
N ASP A 222 5.58 -20.67 1.44
CA ASP A 222 6.92 -20.91 2.01
C ASP A 222 7.92 -21.27 0.89
N LYS A 223 7.50 -22.15 -0.05
CA LYS A 223 8.30 -22.52 -1.22
C LYS A 223 8.59 -21.30 -2.10
N LEU A 224 7.59 -20.49 -2.42
CA LEU A 224 7.73 -19.29 -3.25
C LEU A 224 8.66 -18.26 -2.59
N ILE A 225 8.45 -17.97 -1.31
CA ILE A 225 9.29 -17.05 -0.53
C ILE A 225 10.76 -17.49 -0.58
N LYS A 226 11.01 -18.79 -0.39
CA LYS A 226 12.36 -19.36 -0.39
C LYS A 226 13.00 -19.40 -1.77
N GLU A 227 12.29 -19.87 -2.79
CA GLU A 227 12.83 -20.02 -4.15
C GLU A 227 13.11 -18.67 -4.82
N GLN A 228 12.24 -17.68 -4.58
CA GLN A 228 12.40 -16.32 -5.09
C GLN A 228 13.24 -15.43 -4.16
N LYS A 229 13.74 -15.97 -3.03
CA LYS A 229 14.51 -15.23 -2.02
C LYS A 229 13.86 -13.89 -1.65
N LEU A 230 12.54 -13.91 -1.45
CA LEU A 230 11.75 -12.67 -1.40
C LEU A 230 12.20 -11.76 -0.28
N PHE A 231 12.41 -12.30 0.93
CA PHE A 231 12.88 -11.49 2.05
C PHE A 231 14.32 -11.01 1.86
N ASP A 232 15.22 -11.85 1.33
CA ASP A 232 16.62 -11.47 1.12
C ASP A 232 16.71 -10.25 0.18
N TYR A 233 16.05 -10.33 -0.99
CA TYR A 233 16.08 -9.25 -1.96
C TYR A 233 15.22 -8.05 -1.55
N ALA A 234 14.14 -8.25 -0.81
CA ALA A 234 13.36 -7.15 -0.27
C ALA A 234 14.16 -6.35 0.77
N LEU A 235 14.90 -7.03 1.66
CA LEU A 235 15.81 -6.40 2.62
C LEU A 235 17.02 -5.75 1.95
N ALA A 236 17.49 -6.29 0.84
CA ALA A 236 18.54 -5.69 0.02
C ALA A 236 18.07 -4.44 -0.77
N GLY A 237 16.80 -4.04 -0.63
CA GLY A 237 16.29 -2.81 -1.25
C GLY A 237 15.62 -3.00 -2.61
N SER A 238 15.37 -4.25 -3.07
CA SER A 238 14.72 -4.48 -4.36
C SER A 238 13.22 -4.11 -4.32
N PRO A 239 12.78 -3.05 -5.03
CA PRO A 239 11.40 -2.58 -4.95
C PRO A 239 10.39 -3.61 -5.45
N SER A 240 10.74 -4.37 -6.49
CA SER A 240 9.86 -5.43 -7.03
C SER A 240 9.68 -6.60 -6.07
N HIS A 241 10.72 -7.00 -5.33
CA HIS A 241 10.59 -8.05 -4.32
C HIS A 241 9.81 -7.56 -3.10
N GLN A 242 10.00 -6.29 -2.70
CA GLN A 242 9.20 -5.66 -1.66
C GLN A 242 7.70 -5.61 -2.04
N TYR A 243 7.40 -5.19 -3.27
CA TYR A 243 6.02 -5.17 -3.78
C TYR A 243 5.40 -6.58 -3.78
N LEU A 244 6.10 -7.56 -4.33
CA LEU A 244 5.62 -8.95 -4.37
C LEU A 244 5.43 -9.53 -2.96
N LEU A 245 6.39 -9.34 -2.06
CA LEU A 245 6.31 -9.80 -0.67
C LEU A 245 5.13 -9.14 0.06
N GLY A 246 4.94 -7.84 -0.11
CA GLY A 246 3.81 -7.11 0.44
C GLY A 246 2.46 -7.64 -0.06
N SER A 247 2.33 -7.89 -1.37
CA SER A 247 1.13 -8.48 -1.97
C SER A 247 0.84 -9.90 -1.45
N LEU A 248 1.88 -10.72 -1.26
CA LEU A 248 1.71 -12.06 -0.70
C LEU A 248 1.35 -12.06 0.80
N LEU A 249 1.99 -11.20 1.59
CA LEU A 249 1.68 -11.03 3.01
C LEU A 249 0.28 -10.50 3.21
N ARG A 250 -0.23 -9.68 2.28
CA ARG A 250 -1.62 -9.25 2.31
C ARG A 250 -2.57 -10.44 2.17
N LEU A 251 -2.31 -11.32 1.21
CA LEU A 251 -3.12 -12.53 1.06
C LEU A 251 -3.08 -13.37 2.35
N VAL A 252 -1.90 -13.50 2.98
CA VAL A 252 -1.79 -14.17 4.28
C VAL A 252 -2.69 -13.50 5.32
N ASN A 253 -2.60 -12.17 5.44
CA ASN A 253 -3.39 -11.39 6.38
C ASN A 253 -4.90 -11.58 6.15
N ASP A 254 -5.37 -11.43 4.91
CA ASP A 254 -6.78 -11.47 4.53
C ASP A 254 -7.44 -12.82 4.85
N HIS A 255 -6.67 -13.91 4.79
CA HIS A 255 -7.15 -15.25 5.12
C HIS A 255 -6.67 -15.78 6.48
N SER A 256 -5.86 -15.01 7.21
CA SER A 256 -5.35 -15.44 8.53
C SER A 256 -6.44 -15.51 9.59
N HIS A 257 -7.60 -14.87 9.35
CA HIS A 257 -8.65 -14.62 10.35
C HIS A 257 -8.17 -13.90 11.62
N ALA A 258 -6.96 -13.35 11.61
CA ALA A 258 -6.39 -12.52 12.67
C ALA A 258 -6.48 -11.03 12.32
N ARG A 259 -6.36 -10.20 13.34
CA ARG A 259 -5.94 -8.81 13.19
C ARG A 259 -4.46 -8.73 13.55
N LEU A 260 -3.63 -8.28 12.62
CA LEU A 260 -2.21 -8.07 12.89
C LEU A 260 -2.00 -6.69 13.50
N GLU A 261 -1.21 -6.63 14.57
CA GLU A 261 -0.73 -5.37 15.16
C GLU A 261 0.80 -5.40 15.13
N GLU A 262 1.41 -4.35 14.60
CA GLU A 262 2.85 -4.24 14.45
C GLU A 262 3.49 -3.80 15.78
N GLU A 263 4.48 -4.54 16.23
CA GLU A 263 5.34 -4.15 17.35
C GLU A 263 6.71 -3.72 16.80
N PRO A 264 7.05 -2.41 16.80
CA PRO A 264 8.20 -1.88 16.05
C PRO A 264 9.56 -2.57 16.29
N ASN A 265 9.78 -3.07 17.50
CA ASN A 265 11.04 -3.72 17.87
C ASN A 265 10.90 -5.25 18.01
N LYS A 266 9.79 -5.83 17.56
CA LYS A 266 9.58 -7.28 17.67
C LYS A 266 10.54 -8.00 16.72
N PRO A 267 11.34 -8.96 17.23
CA PRO A 267 12.22 -9.75 16.39
C PRO A 267 11.45 -10.47 15.28
N PHE A 268 12.11 -10.61 14.14
CA PHE A 268 11.64 -11.38 13.00
C PHE A 268 12.48 -12.66 12.87
N SER A 269 11.90 -13.74 12.32
CA SER A 269 12.58 -15.03 12.25
C SER A 269 13.82 -14.97 11.33
N PRO A 270 15.02 -15.40 11.77
CA PRO A 270 16.23 -15.37 10.93
C PRO A 270 16.14 -16.23 9.66
N ASP A 271 15.26 -17.23 9.64
CA ASP A 271 15.03 -18.13 8.51
C ASP A 271 13.93 -17.64 7.55
N PHE A 272 13.39 -16.45 7.78
CA PHE A 272 12.33 -15.84 6.98
C PHE A 272 11.02 -16.65 6.93
N SER A 273 10.82 -17.57 7.88
CA SER A 273 9.58 -18.34 7.96
C SER A 273 8.41 -17.49 8.45
N LEU A 274 7.22 -17.76 7.88
CA LEU A 274 5.98 -17.14 8.30
C LEU A 274 5.47 -17.78 9.61
N PRO A 275 5.01 -16.97 10.59
CA PRO A 275 4.50 -17.47 11.86
C PRO A 275 3.37 -18.46 11.64
N ALA A 276 3.43 -19.61 12.31
CA ALA A 276 2.45 -20.68 12.15
C ALA A 276 1.04 -20.22 12.58
N GLU A 277 0.97 -19.29 13.52
CA GLU A 277 -0.25 -18.66 14.03
C GLU A 277 -1.07 -17.99 12.92
N LEU A 278 -0.43 -17.46 11.87
CA LEU A 278 -1.10 -16.83 10.73
C LEU A 278 -1.94 -17.83 9.93
N PHE A 279 -1.64 -19.13 10.03
CA PHE A 279 -2.33 -20.19 9.28
C PHE A 279 -3.23 -21.06 10.16
N GLN A 280 -3.20 -20.85 11.48
CA GLN A 280 -3.88 -21.71 12.45
C GLN A 280 -5.12 -21.07 13.06
N GLN A 281 -5.34 -19.75 12.87
CA GLN A 281 -6.52 -19.14 13.49
C GLN A 281 -7.79 -19.71 12.90
N LYS A 282 -8.73 -19.98 13.79
CA LYS A 282 -10.06 -20.42 13.41
C LYS A 282 -10.92 -19.19 13.19
N TYR A 283 -11.64 -19.19 12.08
CA TYR A 283 -12.74 -18.26 11.90
C TYR A 283 -13.68 -18.33 13.10
N LEU A 284 -13.84 -17.18 13.78
CA LEU A 284 -14.81 -17.00 14.84
C LEU A 284 -16.07 -16.46 14.16
N ALA A 285 -17.12 -17.28 14.15
CA ALA A 285 -18.35 -16.91 13.49
C ALA A 285 -18.91 -15.63 14.11
N PRO A 286 -19.57 -14.77 13.31
CA PRO A 286 -20.10 -13.52 13.82
C PRO A 286 -21.12 -13.78 14.94
N LYS A 287 -21.09 -12.94 15.97
CA LYS A 287 -21.99 -13.03 17.12
C LYS A 287 -22.94 -11.83 17.13
N LYS A 288 -24.19 -12.01 17.54
CA LYS A 288 -25.07 -10.87 17.80
C LYS A 288 -24.74 -10.28 19.18
N LEU A 289 -24.43 -9.00 19.22
CA LEU A 289 -24.10 -8.22 20.41
C LEU A 289 -24.95 -6.94 20.39
N ALA A 290 -26.11 -7.01 21.04
CA ALA A 290 -27.06 -5.90 21.09
C ALA A 290 -26.41 -4.67 21.73
N GLY A 291 -26.66 -3.49 21.16
CA GLY A 291 -26.12 -2.21 21.65
C GLY A 291 -24.65 -1.95 21.30
N PHE A 292 -23.95 -2.89 20.68
CA PHE A 292 -22.57 -2.67 20.24
C PHE A 292 -22.52 -2.11 18.81
N LYS A 293 -21.86 -0.95 18.66
CA LYS A 293 -21.61 -0.31 17.37
C LYS A 293 -20.16 0.20 17.31
N GLY A 294 -19.44 -0.17 16.26
CA GLY A 294 -18.08 0.27 15.97
C GLY A 294 -17.02 -0.81 16.22
N HIS A 295 -15.90 -0.40 16.78
CA HIS A 295 -14.72 -1.20 17.08
C HIS A 295 -14.50 -1.29 18.60
N ALA A 296 -14.07 -2.46 19.08
CA ALA A 296 -13.41 -2.60 20.37
C ALA A 296 -12.25 -3.60 20.33
N LYS A 297 -11.19 -3.31 21.09
CA LYS A 297 -10.13 -4.28 21.41
C LYS A 297 -10.27 -4.69 22.87
N VAL A 298 -10.27 -6.00 23.14
CA VAL A 298 -10.48 -6.56 24.48
C VAL A 298 -9.44 -7.63 24.80
N SER A 299 -9.15 -7.80 26.09
CA SER A 299 -8.39 -8.94 26.62
C SER A 299 -9.34 -10.00 27.17
N THR A 300 -8.98 -11.28 27.04
CA THR A 300 -9.74 -12.41 27.57
C THR A 300 -8.90 -13.37 28.41
N ASP A 301 -9.54 -14.10 29.32
CA ASP A 301 -8.96 -15.19 30.10
C ASP A 301 -8.92 -16.54 29.34
N GLU A 302 -8.42 -17.59 29.98
CA GLU A 302 -8.34 -18.97 29.43
C GLU A 302 -9.68 -19.56 28.97
N LYS A 303 -10.79 -19.06 29.54
CA LYS A 303 -12.15 -19.48 29.20
C LYS A 303 -12.76 -18.58 28.11
N GLY A 304 -12.01 -17.61 27.60
CA GLY A 304 -12.45 -16.64 26.62
C GLY A 304 -13.41 -15.59 27.20
N LYS A 305 -13.42 -15.38 28.52
CA LYS A 305 -14.18 -14.30 29.16
C LYS A 305 -13.41 -13.01 29.07
N VAL A 306 -14.08 -11.92 28.73
CA VAL A 306 -13.46 -10.59 28.65
C VAL A 306 -13.05 -10.12 30.04
N THR A 307 -11.78 -9.76 30.19
CA THR A 307 -11.18 -9.28 31.43
C THR A 307 -10.86 -7.80 31.41
N ALA A 308 -10.69 -7.21 30.22
CA ALA A 308 -10.46 -5.78 30.06
C ALA A 308 -10.86 -5.29 28.66
N VAL A 309 -11.26 -4.01 28.57
CA VAL A 309 -11.38 -3.28 27.31
C VAL A 309 -10.14 -2.41 27.14
N LEU A 310 -9.42 -2.61 26.04
CA LEU A 310 -8.17 -1.91 25.73
C LEU A 310 -8.44 -0.66 24.89
N GLU A 311 -9.30 -0.77 23.89
CA GLU A 311 -9.65 0.31 22.96
C GLU A 311 -11.12 0.20 22.56
N SER A 312 -11.79 1.33 22.29
CA SER A 312 -13.15 1.34 21.76
C SER A 312 -13.47 2.64 21.03
N LYS A 313 -14.18 2.53 19.89
CA LYS A 313 -14.69 3.68 19.11
C LYS A 313 -15.93 3.26 18.32
N PRO A 314 -16.98 4.09 18.17
CA PRO A 314 -17.20 5.36 18.85
C PRO A 314 -17.69 5.20 20.29
N LEU A 315 -18.11 4.00 20.70
CA LEU A 315 -18.54 3.75 22.08
C LEU A 315 -17.39 4.02 23.07
N SER A 316 -17.72 4.65 24.20
CA SER A 316 -16.77 4.83 25.29
C SER A 316 -16.39 3.48 25.91
N LYS A 317 -15.21 3.44 26.54
CA LYS A 317 -14.70 2.25 27.21
C LYS A 317 -15.71 1.67 28.22
N THR A 318 -16.32 2.53 29.04
CA THR A 318 -17.33 2.14 30.04
C THR A 318 -18.57 1.50 29.40
N GLN A 319 -19.04 2.02 28.26
CA GLN A 319 -20.17 1.43 27.54
C GLN A 319 -19.83 0.04 27.01
N VAL A 320 -18.62 -0.15 26.46
CA VAL A 320 -18.18 -1.47 26.00
C VAL A 320 -17.96 -2.43 27.17
N GLU A 321 -17.41 -1.97 28.29
CA GLU A 321 -17.26 -2.76 29.52
C GLU A 321 -18.60 -3.26 30.05
N ALA A 322 -19.62 -2.40 30.08
CA ALA A 322 -20.97 -2.79 30.48
C ALA A 322 -21.57 -3.91 29.59
N LEU A 323 -21.20 -3.95 28.31
CA LEU A 323 -21.66 -4.95 27.35
C LEU A 323 -20.87 -6.27 27.43
N LEU A 324 -19.57 -6.19 27.71
CA LEU A 324 -18.64 -7.29 27.47
C LEU A 324 -17.92 -7.82 28.70
N LEU A 325 -17.68 -7.01 29.74
CA LEU A 325 -16.82 -7.42 30.86
C LEU A 325 -17.39 -8.66 31.57
N GLY A 326 -16.54 -9.68 31.78
CA GLY A 326 -16.92 -10.97 32.34
C GLY A 326 -17.71 -11.90 31.41
N GLN A 327 -18.15 -11.42 30.24
CA GLN A 327 -18.87 -12.20 29.26
C GLN A 327 -17.94 -13.07 28.43
N LYS A 328 -18.39 -14.27 28.07
CA LYS A 328 -17.66 -15.14 27.14
C LYS A 328 -17.76 -14.59 25.72
N LEU A 329 -16.62 -14.23 25.14
CA LEU A 329 -16.55 -13.59 23.84
C LEU A 329 -17.04 -14.54 22.73
N HIS A 330 -16.47 -15.74 22.66
CA HIS A 330 -16.85 -16.78 21.70
C HIS A 330 -16.53 -18.17 22.26
N VAL A 331 -17.22 -19.22 21.77
CA VAL A 331 -17.02 -20.61 22.27
C VAL A 331 -15.59 -21.13 22.04
N LYS A 332 -14.95 -20.68 20.94
CA LYS A 332 -13.55 -20.98 20.58
C LYS A 332 -12.53 -19.95 21.09
N ALA A 333 -12.95 -18.87 21.76
CA ALA A 333 -12.02 -17.89 22.29
C ALA A 333 -11.24 -18.46 23.48
N LYS A 334 -9.98 -18.02 23.62
CA LYS A 334 -9.02 -18.41 24.65
C LYS A 334 -8.36 -17.17 25.25
N ALA A 335 -7.34 -17.33 26.08
CA ALA A 335 -6.59 -16.19 26.57
C ALA A 335 -5.93 -15.43 25.41
N GLY A 336 -5.98 -14.10 25.46
CA GLY A 336 -5.38 -13.23 24.45
C GLY A 336 -6.16 -11.94 24.21
N GLN A 337 -5.76 -11.21 23.18
CA GLN A 337 -6.44 -10.00 22.73
C GLN A 337 -7.30 -10.28 21.50
N TYR A 338 -8.44 -9.61 21.42
CA TYR A 338 -9.39 -9.75 20.32
C TYR A 338 -9.92 -8.39 19.87
N SER A 339 -10.03 -8.21 18.56
CA SER A 339 -10.72 -7.08 17.93
C SER A 339 -12.14 -7.49 17.57
N ILE A 340 -13.09 -6.60 17.86
CA ILE A 340 -14.52 -6.77 17.65
C ILE A 340 -14.97 -5.61 16.78
N ASN A 341 -15.55 -5.92 15.61
CA ASN A 341 -16.02 -4.91 14.67
C ASN A 341 -17.48 -5.18 14.30
N THR A 342 -18.31 -4.14 14.29
CA THR A 342 -19.70 -4.25 13.82
C THR A 342 -19.74 -4.57 12.33
N GLY A 343 -20.62 -5.48 11.95
CA GLY A 343 -20.85 -5.83 10.56
C GLY A 343 -21.59 -4.73 9.79
N ILE A 344 -21.21 -4.54 8.53
CA ILE A 344 -21.74 -3.50 7.64
C ILE A 344 -23.26 -3.65 7.42
N LYS A 345 -23.81 -4.87 7.51
CA LYS A 345 -25.18 -5.17 7.05
C LYS A 345 -26.21 -5.47 8.15
N ASN A 346 -25.82 -5.63 9.42
CA ASN A 346 -26.70 -6.25 10.41
C ASN A 346 -26.65 -5.59 11.80
N ASP A 347 -27.81 -5.18 12.29
CA ASP A 347 -28.08 -4.63 13.63
C ASP A 347 -27.45 -5.49 14.75
N GLY A 348 -26.30 -5.05 15.25
CA GLY A 348 -25.55 -5.68 16.33
C GLY A 348 -24.77 -6.95 15.96
N GLN A 349 -24.66 -7.35 14.69
CA GLN A 349 -23.75 -8.46 14.34
C GLN A 349 -22.30 -7.98 14.44
N VAL A 350 -21.44 -8.74 15.13
CA VAL A 350 -20.02 -8.40 15.29
C VAL A 350 -19.11 -9.51 14.78
N PHE A 351 -18.04 -9.10 14.12
CA PHE A 351 -16.93 -9.95 13.70
C PHE A 351 -15.82 -9.91 14.74
N ILE A 352 -15.28 -11.08 15.07
CA ILE A 352 -14.30 -11.23 16.15
C ILE A 352 -13.02 -11.81 15.57
N HIS A 353 -11.91 -11.09 15.71
CA HIS A 353 -10.60 -11.49 15.21
C HIS A 353 -9.62 -11.55 16.37
N LYS A 354 -8.80 -12.62 16.44
CA LYS A 354 -7.70 -12.66 17.40
C LYS A 354 -6.66 -11.61 16.99
N VAL A 355 -6.19 -10.81 17.93
CA VAL A 355 -5.09 -9.86 17.71
C VAL A 355 -3.78 -10.62 17.85
N LEU A 356 -2.95 -10.57 16.80
CA LEU A 356 -1.61 -11.14 16.78
C LEU A 356 -0.60 -10.00 16.67
N GLN A 357 0.25 -9.90 17.68
CA GLN A 357 1.35 -8.95 17.66
C GLN A 357 2.49 -9.52 16.82
N VAL A 358 2.89 -8.82 15.76
CA VAL A 358 3.87 -9.29 14.77
C VAL A 358 4.97 -8.26 14.55
N SER A 359 6.12 -8.72 14.04
CA SER A 359 7.15 -7.82 13.52
C SER A 359 6.60 -7.05 12.30
N PRO A 360 6.98 -5.77 12.08
CA PRO A 360 6.61 -5.03 10.88
C PRO A 360 6.95 -5.76 9.58
N PHE A 361 7.98 -6.62 9.57
CA PHE A 361 8.33 -7.43 8.39
C PHE A 361 7.30 -8.49 7.99
N TYR A 362 6.30 -8.77 8.84
CA TYR A 362 5.14 -9.59 8.46
C TYR A 362 3.94 -8.76 8.00
N SER A 363 4.06 -7.44 7.99
CA SER A 363 3.02 -6.52 7.51
C SER A 363 3.13 -6.34 6.00
N SER A 364 1.99 -6.47 5.32
CA SER A 364 1.89 -6.11 3.90
C SER A 364 2.12 -4.62 3.68
N ASN A 365 1.63 -3.78 4.59
CA ASN A 365 1.71 -2.33 4.47
C ASN A 365 3.15 -1.85 4.53
N TYR A 366 3.94 -2.42 5.45
CA TYR A 366 5.37 -2.14 5.57
C TYR A 366 6.07 -2.33 4.21
N TRP A 367 5.89 -3.47 3.57
CA TRP A 367 6.60 -3.77 2.31
C TRP A 367 6.05 -3.04 1.09
N LEU A 368 4.73 -2.86 0.98
CA LEU A 368 4.13 -2.11 -0.12
C LEU A 368 4.53 -0.63 -0.08
N LEU A 369 4.54 -0.03 1.10
CA LEU A 369 5.04 1.33 1.29
C LEU A 369 6.53 1.40 0.95
N THR A 370 7.34 0.47 1.49
CA THR A 370 8.78 0.45 1.25
C THR A 370 9.07 0.35 -0.25
N ALA A 371 8.33 -0.50 -0.98
CA ALA A 371 8.42 -0.59 -2.42
C ALA A 371 8.10 0.75 -3.11
N ALA A 372 7.03 1.43 -2.67
CA ALA A 372 6.63 2.72 -3.23
C ALA A 372 7.71 3.80 -3.01
N LYS A 373 8.25 3.89 -1.79
CA LYS A 373 9.36 4.81 -1.44
C LYS A 373 10.65 4.49 -2.19
N ASN A 374 10.86 3.22 -2.54
CA ASN A 374 11.98 2.77 -3.35
C ASN A 374 11.74 2.85 -4.85
N GLY A 375 10.66 3.50 -5.30
CA GLY A 375 10.44 3.80 -6.71
C GLY A 375 9.54 2.83 -7.47
N HIS A 376 8.92 1.84 -6.80
CA HIS A 376 8.08 0.85 -7.50
C HIS A 376 6.75 1.46 -7.98
N LEU A 377 6.58 1.63 -9.29
CA LEU A 377 5.43 2.29 -9.92
C LEU A 377 4.07 1.75 -9.44
N GLU A 378 3.82 0.43 -9.51
CA GLU A 378 2.53 -0.12 -9.09
C GLU A 378 2.28 0.03 -7.59
N ALA A 379 3.34 0.10 -6.78
CA ALA A 379 3.20 0.34 -5.35
C ALA A 379 2.81 1.79 -5.10
N GLN A 380 3.41 2.74 -5.82
CA GLN A 380 3.04 4.16 -5.77
C GLN A 380 1.61 4.40 -6.23
N ARG A 381 1.18 3.74 -7.32
CA ARG A 381 -0.22 3.79 -7.77
C ARG A 381 -1.19 3.24 -6.73
N LEU A 382 -0.81 2.17 -6.03
CA LEU A 382 -1.59 1.61 -4.93
C LEU A 382 -1.67 2.58 -3.74
N MET A 383 -0.58 3.27 -3.39
CA MET A 383 -0.57 4.29 -2.33
C MET A 383 -1.41 5.52 -2.73
N ALA A 384 -1.28 5.99 -3.97
CA ALA A 384 -2.03 7.13 -4.51
C ALA A 384 -3.54 6.90 -4.55
N ALA A 385 -4.00 5.64 -4.58
CA ALA A 385 -5.42 5.34 -4.43
C ALA A 385 -5.94 5.68 -3.02
N ARG A 386 -5.09 5.83 -2.00
CA ARG A 386 -5.48 5.94 -0.59
C ARG A 386 -4.83 7.13 0.13
N SER A 387 -4.03 7.94 -0.56
CA SER A 387 -3.27 9.03 0.04
C SER A 387 -3.16 10.19 -0.94
N ASP A 388 -3.55 11.38 -0.48
CA ASP A 388 -3.49 12.60 -1.28
C ASP A 388 -2.04 13.02 -1.58
N GLU A 389 -1.09 12.76 -0.66
CA GLU A 389 0.35 13.02 -0.90
C GLU A 389 0.85 12.22 -2.10
N TRP A 390 0.55 10.92 -2.14
CA TRP A 390 0.91 10.05 -3.25
C TRP A 390 0.14 10.37 -4.54
N GLU A 391 -1.15 10.72 -4.46
CA GLU A 391 -1.92 11.18 -5.63
C GLU A 391 -1.25 12.42 -6.24
N ASN A 392 -0.95 13.43 -5.42
CA ASN A 392 -0.34 14.67 -5.87
C ASN A 392 1.06 14.46 -6.47
N TYR A 393 1.90 13.64 -5.82
CA TYR A 393 3.21 13.27 -6.37
C TYR A 393 3.06 12.63 -7.76
N MET A 394 2.18 11.62 -7.88
CA MET A 394 1.99 10.90 -9.15
C MET A 394 1.37 11.75 -10.25
N LEU A 395 0.53 12.73 -9.91
CA LEU A 395 0.02 13.72 -10.86
C LEU A 395 1.13 14.60 -11.43
N GLN A 396 2.14 14.96 -10.62
CA GLN A 396 3.34 15.68 -11.10
C GLN A 396 4.19 14.81 -12.03
N GLN A 397 4.20 13.48 -11.82
CA GLN A 397 4.85 12.51 -12.72
C GLN A 397 4.04 12.22 -14.00
N ASN A 398 2.92 12.93 -14.21
CA ASN A 398 2.06 12.78 -15.40
C ASN A 398 1.48 11.37 -15.58
N ASP A 399 1.26 10.61 -14.50
CA ASP A 399 0.75 9.24 -14.59
C ASP A 399 -0.72 9.19 -15.06
N ALA A 400 -0.98 8.58 -16.21
CA ALA A 400 -2.31 8.52 -16.83
C ALA A 400 -3.36 7.78 -15.97
N VAL A 401 -2.94 6.75 -15.24
CA VAL A 401 -3.82 5.95 -14.37
C VAL A 401 -4.28 6.80 -13.20
N ILE A 402 -3.37 7.57 -12.59
CA ILE A 402 -3.71 8.50 -11.52
C ILE A 402 -4.54 9.67 -12.04
N GLN A 403 -4.14 10.32 -13.14
CA GLN A 403 -4.92 11.39 -13.77
C GLN A 403 -6.38 11.00 -14.02
N THR A 404 -6.61 9.80 -14.52
CA THR A 404 -7.96 9.29 -14.78
C THR A 404 -8.82 9.29 -13.53
N TRP A 405 -8.36 8.61 -12.49
CA TRP A 405 -9.17 8.39 -11.30
C TRP A 405 -9.23 9.60 -10.37
N ALA A 406 -8.16 10.40 -10.35
CA ALA A 406 -8.11 11.72 -9.75
C ALA A 406 -9.13 12.66 -10.44
N GLY A 407 -9.24 12.58 -11.77
CA GLY A 407 -10.22 13.32 -12.57
C GLY A 407 -11.67 12.92 -12.28
N VAL A 408 -11.96 11.62 -12.29
CA VAL A 408 -13.27 11.08 -11.88
C VAL A 408 -13.62 11.56 -10.47
N SER A 409 -12.70 11.43 -9.50
CA SER A 409 -12.99 11.82 -8.12
C SER A 409 -13.26 13.33 -7.97
N ARG A 410 -12.58 14.19 -8.74
CA ARG A 410 -12.81 15.65 -8.71
C ARG A 410 -14.18 16.00 -9.29
N ILE A 411 -14.56 15.40 -10.42
CA ILE A 411 -15.90 15.57 -11.02
C ILE A 411 -16.99 15.18 -10.02
N LEU A 412 -16.85 14.03 -9.34
CA LEU A 412 -17.84 13.60 -8.34
C LEU A 412 -17.89 14.50 -7.09
N LYS A 413 -16.83 15.27 -6.82
CA LYS A 413 -16.76 16.29 -5.75
C LYS A 413 -17.27 17.66 -6.20
N GLY A 414 -17.68 17.82 -7.46
CA GLY A 414 -18.16 19.09 -8.03
C GLY A 414 -17.10 19.93 -8.75
N GLU A 415 -15.85 19.47 -8.80
CA GLU A 415 -14.72 20.15 -9.44
C GLU A 415 -14.62 19.76 -10.93
N GLN A 416 -15.68 20.07 -11.69
CA GLN A 416 -15.89 19.60 -13.07
C GLN A 416 -14.73 19.95 -14.01
N GLU A 417 -14.32 21.22 -14.04
CA GLU A 417 -13.26 21.70 -14.94
C GLU A 417 -11.93 21.01 -14.66
N GLN A 418 -11.52 20.95 -13.38
CA GLN A 418 -10.26 20.31 -12.99
C GLN A 418 -10.26 18.82 -13.31
N GLY A 419 -11.39 18.13 -13.08
CA GLY A 419 -11.47 16.71 -13.37
C GLY A 419 -11.48 16.39 -14.86
N HIS A 420 -12.14 17.21 -15.70
CA HIS A 420 -12.08 17.05 -17.16
C HIS A 420 -10.66 17.29 -17.71
N VAL A 421 -9.94 18.29 -17.20
CA VAL A 421 -8.54 18.54 -17.58
C VAL A 421 -7.66 17.31 -17.30
N LEU A 422 -7.85 16.64 -16.15
CA LEU A 422 -7.10 15.43 -15.83
C LEU A 422 -7.46 14.27 -16.75
N LEU A 423 -8.76 14.06 -17.04
CA LEU A 423 -9.20 13.03 -17.99
C LEU A 423 -8.63 13.27 -19.40
N ASP A 424 -8.62 14.52 -19.86
CA ASP A 424 -8.08 14.87 -21.18
C ASP A 424 -6.57 14.62 -21.27
N LYS A 425 -5.81 14.88 -20.20
CA LYS A 425 -4.40 14.52 -20.12
C LYS A 425 -4.20 13.00 -20.23
N ALA A 426 -5.02 12.20 -19.55
CA ALA A 426 -4.93 10.74 -19.63
C ALA A 426 -5.32 10.20 -21.02
N ILE A 427 -6.34 10.79 -21.66
CA ILE A 427 -6.76 10.45 -23.03
C ILE A 427 -5.67 10.81 -24.05
N ALA A 428 -5.00 11.95 -23.88
CA ALA A 428 -3.87 12.34 -24.72
C ALA A 428 -2.69 11.35 -24.63
N GLN A 429 -2.58 10.63 -23.51
CA GLN A 429 -1.65 9.51 -23.30
C GLN A 429 -2.20 8.16 -23.81
N GLN A 430 -3.31 8.16 -24.55
CA GLN A 430 -3.97 6.97 -25.11
C GLN A 430 -4.46 5.97 -24.05
N TYR A 431 -4.75 6.43 -22.84
CA TYR A 431 -5.26 5.56 -21.79
C TYR A 431 -6.77 5.34 -21.93
N GLU A 432 -7.15 4.19 -22.48
CA GLU A 432 -8.53 3.87 -22.91
C GLU A 432 -9.59 4.01 -21.82
N VAL A 433 -9.26 3.63 -20.58
CA VAL A 433 -10.17 3.72 -19.43
C VAL A 433 -10.57 5.17 -19.15
N ALA A 434 -9.72 6.15 -19.46
CA ALA A 434 -10.08 7.56 -19.34
C ALA A 434 -11.15 7.97 -20.34
N SER A 435 -11.08 7.48 -21.58
CA SER A 435 -12.09 7.72 -22.61
C SER A 435 -13.43 7.11 -22.24
N GLU A 436 -13.42 5.87 -21.74
CA GLU A 436 -14.62 5.19 -21.25
C GLU A 436 -15.27 5.97 -20.09
N LEU A 437 -14.49 6.32 -19.07
CA LEU A 437 -15.00 7.03 -17.90
C LEU A 437 -15.43 8.46 -18.22
N LYS A 438 -14.75 9.16 -19.13
CA LYS A 438 -15.16 10.50 -19.55
C LYS A 438 -16.50 10.49 -20.29
N ALA A 439 -16.81 9.44 -21.06
CA ALA A 439 -18.11 9.28 -21.71
C ALA A 439 -19.23 8.94 -20.71
N ALA A 440 -18.86 8.36 -19.57
CA ALA A 440 -19.80 7.97 -18.51
C ALA A 440 -20.18 9.12 -17.56
N LEU A 441 -19.30 10.11 -17.39
CA LEU A 441 -19.42 11.23 -16.46
C LEU A 441 -20.28 12.35 -17.01
#